data_AF-A0A9P7E0I0-F1
#
_entry.id   AF-A0A9P7E0I0-F1
#
_cell.length_a   1.000
_cell.length_b   1.000
_cell.length_c   1.000
_cell.angle_alpha   90.00
_cell.angle_beta   90.00
_cell.angle_gamma   90.00
#
_symmetry.space_group_name_H-M   'P 1'
#
loop_
_entity.id
_entity.type
_entity.pdbx_description
1 polymer ?
#
loop_
_entity_poly.entity_id
_entity_poly.type
_entity_poly.pdbx_seq_one_letter_code
_entity_poly.pdbx_strand_id
1 'polypeptide(L)'
;MDSSYFVHRSKVRLSQNLHTEALSDANKVIELNPSSHLGYELKYKALRIAHRHDDASEAFTVMFYKMNNAHDPWIQQLGQQHRRQYEVESAIRKVIEAQLKKAPLRLINTSTGRLCDQGVRIDAFIESTEYEELTSLGMHGSLQTELIKETVAKYFSWVMLSHRWGAKEPLLHDIQGRDIYDLDPVGTMVKLQKFCKVAHVAGHRWAWSDTCCIDQ
;
A
#
# COMPACT_ATOMS: atom_id res chain seq x y z
N MET A 1 -23.64 -27.66 5.48
CA MET A 1 -22.68 -26.86 6.28
C MET A 1 -23.31 -25.51 6.54
N ASP A 2 -23.27 -25.03 7.77
CA ASP A 2 -23.82 -23.73 8.15
C ASP A 2 -22.89 -22.59 7.70
N SER A 3 -23.48 -21.51 7.19
CA SER A 3 -22.79 -20.27 6.81
C SER A 3 -22.05 -19.65 8.00
N SER A 4 -22.56 -19.85 9.22
CA SER A 4 -21.94 -19.37 10.46
C SER A 4 -20.51 -19.88 10.66
N TYR A 5 -20.20 -21.12 10.28
CA TYR A 5 -18.86 -21.69 10.39
C TYR A 5 -17.84 -20.90 9.55
N PHE A 6 -18.18 -20.64 8.29
CA PHE A 6 -17.31 -19.89 7.38
C PHE A 6 -17.13 -18.44 7.82
N VAL A 7 -18.17 -17.80 8.38
CA VAL A 7 -18.06 -16.47 8.98
C VAL A 7 -17.01 -16.44 10.09
N HIS A 8 -17.09 -17.35 11.07
CA HIS A 8 -16.16 -17.37 12.20
C HIS A 8 -14.73 -17.63 11.73
N ARG A 9 -14.56 -18.62 10.84
CA ARG A 9 -13.24 -18.98 10.31
C ARG A 9 -12.62 -17.84 9.49
N SER A 10 -13.43 -17.14 8.68
CA SER A 10 -12.98 -15.96 7.93
C SER A 10 -12.46 -14.87 8.86
N LYS A 11 -13.19 -14.54 9.93
CA LYS A 11 -12.75 -13.54 10.93
C LYS A 11 -11.42 -13.89 11.59
N VAL A 12 -11.23 -15.16 11.96
CA VAL A 12 -9.96 -15.64 12.53
C VAL A 12 -8.83 -15.49 11.51
N ARG A 13 -9.06 -15.90 10.26
CA ARG A 13 -8.06 -15.78 9.19
C ARG A 13 -7.70 -14.32 8.88
N LEU A 14 -8.66 -13.40 8.91
CA LEU A 14 -8.39 -11.96 8.78
C LEU A 14 -7.46 -11.46 9.90
N SER A 15 -7.68 -11.90 11.15
CA SER A 15 -6.80 -11.52 12.28
C SER A 15 -5.39 -12.11 12.18
N GLN A 16 -5.21 -13.17 11.39
CA GLN A 16 -3.93 -13.83 11.13
C GLN A 16 -3.27 -13.35 9.83
N ASN A 17 -3.82 -12.32 9.17
CA ASN A 17 -3.40 -11.85 7.84
C ASN A 17 -3.46 -12.93 6.73
N LEU A 18 -4.22 -14.01 6.94
CA LEU A 18 -4.48 -15.06 5.94
C LEU A 18 -5.59 -14.61 4.99
N HIS A 19 -5.33 -13.55 4.22
CA HIS A 19 -6.34 -12.84 3.43
C HIS A 19 -6.92 -13.68 2.29
N THR A 20 -6.14 -14.59 1.68
CA THR A 20 -6.60 -15.49 0.61
C THR A 20 -7.63 -16.51 1.11
N GLU A 21 -7.37 -17.11 2.26
CA GLU A 21 -8.22 -18.09 2.90
C GLU A 21 -9.45 -17.43 3.52
N ALA A 22 -9.28 -16.23 4.09
CA ALA A 22 -10.39 -15.40 4.55
C ALA A 22 -11.34 -15.05 3.40
N LEU A 23 -10.80 -14.70 2.23
CA LEU A 23 -11.55 -14.42 1.01
C LEU A 23 -12.31 -15.65 0.51
N SER A 24 -11.66 -16.83 0.54
CA SER A 24 -12.31 -18.10 0.19
C SER A 24 -13.52 -18.39 1.08
N ASP A 25 -13.37 -18.21 2.39
CA ASP A 25 -14.48 -18.36 3.34
C ASP A 25 -15.60 -17.34 3.10
N ALA A 26 -15.24 -16.07 2.83
CA ALA A 26 -16.21 -15.03 2.54
C ALA A 26 -17.04 -15.36 1.29
N ASN A 27 -16.40 -15.86 0.23
CA ASN A 27 -17.09 -16.32 -0.97
C ASN A 27 -18.03 -17.49 -0.67
N LYS A 28 -17.65 -18.40 0.25
CA LYS A 28 -18.55 -19.50 0.65
C LYS A 28 -19.77 -19.01 1.44
N VAL A 29 -19.62 -17.99 2.27
CA VAL A 29 -20.75 -17.32 2.94
C VAL A 29 -21.72 -16.73 1.93
N ILE A 30 -21.21 -16.07 0.89
CA ILE A 30 -22.01 -15.47 -0.19
C ILE A 30 -22.70 -16.56 -1.03
N GLU A 31 -22.02 -17.66 -1.35
CA GLU A 31 -22.60 -18.79 -2.09
C GLU A 31 -23.78 -19.41 -1.33
N LEU A 32 -23.63 -19.61 -0.01
CA LEU A 32 -24.69 -20.16 0.83
C LEU A 32 -25.84 -19.16 1.08
N ASN A 33 -25.55 -17.86 1.08
CA ASN A 33 -26.54 -16.81 1.24
C ASN A 33 -26.15 -15.54 0.44
N PRO A 34 -26.62 -15.40 -0.81
CA PRO A 34 -26.32 -14.24 -1.68
C PRO A 34 -26.87 -12.89 -1.18
N SER A 35 -27.72 -12.90 -0.15
CA SER A 35 -28.26 -11.70 0.49
C SER A 35 -27.49 -11.33 1.76
N SER A 36 -26.49 -12.12 2.16
CA SER A 36 -25.70 -11.88 3.37
C SER A 36 -24.77 -10.67 3.22
N HIS A 37 -25.15 -9.53 3.82
CA HIS A 37 -24.28 -8.35 3.92
C HIS A 37 -22.91 -8.70 4.56
N LEU A 38 -22.90 -9.60 5.55
CA LEU A 38 -21.70 -10.03 6.26
C LEU A 38 -20.72 -10.79 5.36
N GLY A 39 -21.23 -11.60 4.41
CA GLY A 39 -20.37 -12.27 3.43
C GLY A 39 -19.62 -11.27 2.55
N TYR A 40 -20.32 -10.25 2.06
CA TYR A 40 -19.71 -9.17 1.28
C TYR A 40 -18.78 -8.28 2.11
N GLU A 41 -19.09 -8.05 3.39
CA GLU A 41 -18.20 -7.34 4.31
C GLU A 41 -16.87 -8.07 4.52
N LEU A 42 -16.92 -9.38 4.78
CA LEU A 42 -15.73 -10.21 4.93
C LEU A 42 -14.90 -10.24 3.64
N LYS A 43 -15.56 -10.32 2.48
CA LYS A 43 -14.92 -10.26 1.16
C LYS A 43 -14.18 -8.93 0.96
N TYR A 44 -14.86 -7.81 1.23
CA TYR A 44 -14.25 -6.48 1.16
C TYR A 44 -13.04 -6.35 2.08
N LYS A 45 -13.17 -6.76 3.35
CA LYS A 45 -12.07 -6.72 4.33
C LYS A 45 -10.87 -7.56 3.89
N ALA A 46 -11.10 -8.76 3.38
CA ALA A 46 -10.04 -9.64 2.90
C ALA A 46 -9.29 -9.03 1.70
N LEU A 47 -10.02 -8.48 0.72
CA LEU A 47 -9.43 -7.84 -0.45
C LEU A 47 -8.67 -6.56 -0.09
N ARG A 48 -9.18 -5.79 0.86
CA ARG A 48 -8.55 -4.57 1.36
C ARG A 48 -7.20 -4.88 2.03
N ILE A 49 -7.15 -5.86 2.93
CA ILE A 49 -5.91 -6.29 3.61
C ILE A 49 -4.94 -6.96 2.61
N ALA A 50 -5.44 -7.59 1.56
CA ALA A 50 -4.61 -8.13 0.48
C ALA A 50 -4.07 -7.06 -0.50
N HIS A 51 -4.32 -5.77 -0.27
CA HIS A 51 -3.99 -4.67 -1.18
C HIS A 51 -4.54 -4.83 -2.61
N ARG A 52 -5.59 -5.65 -2.80
CA ARG A 52 -6.26 -5.88 -4.09
C ARG A 52 -7.29 -4.80 -4.34
N HIS A 53 -6.83 -3.61 -4.67
CA HIS A 53 -7.60 -2.38 -4.56
C HIS A 53 -8.79 -2.28 -5.53
N ASP A 54 -8.61 -2.72 -6.78
CA ASP A 54 -9.69 -2.73 -7.77
C ASP A 54 -10.80 -3.71 -7.35
N ASP A 55 -10.42 -4.92 -6.96
CA ASP A 55 -11.34 -5.93 -6.44
C ASP A 55 -12.05 -5.46 -5.16
N ALA A 56 -11.32 -4.78 -4.27
CA ALA A 56 -11.87 -4.24 -3.03
C ALA A 56 -12.89 -3.13 -3.30
N SER A 57 -12.66 -2.28 -4.31
CA SER A 57 -13.60 -1.23 -4.74
C SER A 57 -14.92 -1.81 -5.26
N GLU A 58 -14.84 -2.86 -6.10
CA GLU A 58 -16.02 -3.56 -6.58
C GLU A 58 -16.77 -4.24 -5.42
N ALA A 59 -16.04 -4.96 -4.56
CA ALA A 59 -16.62 -5.61 -3.38
C ALA A 59 -17.27 -4.60 -2.41
N PHE A 60 -16.66 -3.44 -2.21
CA PHE A 60 -17.22 -2.35 -1.40
C PHE A 60 -18.56 -1.86 -1.96
N THR A 61 -18.64 -1.64 -3.27
CA THR A 61 -19.87 -1.17 -3.92
C THR A 61 -21.04 -2.13 -3.66
N VAL A 62 -20.79 -3.44 -3.81
CA VAL A 62 -21.81 -4.47 -3.55
C VAL A 62 -22.15 -4.55 -2.06
N MET A 63 -21.14 -4.55 -1.18
CA MET A 63 -21.32 -4.56 0.27
C MET A 63 -22.17 -3.38 0.74
N PHE A 64 -21.82 -2.17 0.32
CA PHE A 64 -22.51 -0.94 0.70
C PHE A 64 -23.97 -0.93 0.22
N TYR A 65 -24.21 -1.36 -1.03
CA TYR A 65 -25.58 -1.51 -1.54
C TYR A 65 -26.41 -2.48 -0.69
N LYS A 66 -25.85 -3.65 -0.33
CA LYS A 66 -26.55 -4.63 0.51
C LYS A 66 -26.83 -4.10 1.92
N MET A 67 -25.88 -3.39 2.52
CA MET A 67 -26.05 -2.80 3.86
C MET A 67 -27.07 -1.66 3.87
N ASN A 68 -27.06 -0.78 2.86
CA ASN A 68 -27.98 0.36 2.80
C ASN A 68 -29.44 -0.06 2.54
N ASN A 69 -29.64 -1.18 1.85
CA ASN A 69 -30.98 -1.76 1.61
C ASN A 69 -31.43 -2.73 2.71
N ALA A 70 -30.64 -2.92 3.77
CA ALA A 70 -31.06 -3.72 4.91
C ALA A 70 -32.15 -2.96 5.70
N HIS A 71 -33.12 -3.70 6.25
CA HIS A 71 -34.18 -3.11 7.09
C HIS A 71 -33.67 -2.68 8.48
N ASP A 72 -32.48 -3.16 8.87
CA ASP A 72 -31.88 -2.90 10.18
C ASP A 72 -31.09 -1.58 10.16
N PRO A 73 -31.48 -0.58 10.98
CA PRO A 73 -30.78 0.70 11.09
C PRO A 73 -29.31 0.57 11.50
N TRP A 74 -28.96 -0.45 12.31
CA TRP A 74 -27.58 -0.69 12.72
C TRP A 74 -26.72 -1.10 11.52
N ILE A 75 -27.25 -1.94 10.63
CA ILE A 75 -26.55 -2.35 9.40
C ILE A 75 -26.35 -1.14 8.47
N GLN A 76 -27.35 -0.27 8.37
CA GLN A 76 -27.23 0.96 7.57
C GLN A 76 -26.15 1.89 8.14
N GLN A 77 -26.11 2.08 9.47
CA GLN A 77 -25.09 2.88 10.14
C GLN A 77 -23.68 2.29 9.94
N LEU A 78 -23.53 0.96 10.06
CA LEU A 78 -22.28 0.27 9.77
C LEU A 78 -21.83 0.51 8.32
N GLY A 79 -22.78 0.49 7.37
CA GLY A 79 -22.53 0.86 5.97
C GLY A 79 -21.97 2.28 5.83
N GLN A 80 -22.50 3.27 6.57
CA GLN A 80 -21.98 4.64 6.55
C GLN A 80 -20.57 4.75 7.15
N GLN A 81 -20.26 3.96 8.19
CA GLN A 81 -18.90 3.91 8.76
C GLN A 81 -17.90 3.35 7.74
N HIS A 82 -18.23 2.22 7.10
CA HIS A 82 -17.40 1.65 6.03
C HIS A 82 -17.23 2.61 4.85
N ARG A 83 -18.28 3.35 4.50
CA ARG A 83 -18.21 4.37 3.46
C ARG A 83 -17.20 5.46 3.79
N ARG A 84 -17.20 6.00 5.01
CA ARG A 84 -16.21 7.00 5.43
C ARG A 84 -14.78 6.45 5.33
N GLN A 85 -14.58 5.22 5.82
CA GLN A 85 -13.29 4.56 5.72
C GLN A 85 -12.82 4.41 4.26
N TYR A 86 -13.71 3.93 3.38
CA TYR A 86 -13.42 3.80 1.96
C TYR A 86 -13.11 5.15 1.29
N GLU A 87 -13.86 6.21 1.62
CA GLU A 87 -13.64 7.56 1.08
C GLU A 87 -12.26 8.12 1.48
N VAL A 88 -11.86 7.92 2.75
CA VAL A 88 -10.53 8.33 3.25
C VAL A 88 -9.42 7.56 2.52
N GLU A 89 -9.49 6.22 2.50
CA GLU A 89 -8.48 5.39 1.84
C GLU A 89 -8.39 5.68 0.33
N SER A 90 -9.54 5.93 -0.32
CA SER A 90 -9.60 6.30 -1.74
C SER A 90 -8.97 7.67 -2.00
N ALA A 91 -9.20 8.66 -1.12
CA ALA A 91 -8.57 9.97 -1.24
C ALA A 91 -7.04 9.89 -1.12
N ILE A 92 -6.53 9.14 -0.14
CA ILE A 92 -5.10 8.91 0.05
C ILE A 92 -4.51 8.24 -1.21
N ARG A 93 -5.15 7.17 -1.69
CA ARG A 93 -4.72 6.46 -2.91
C ARG A 93 -4.59 7.38 -4.12
N LYS A 94 -5.60 8.21 -4.38
CA LYS A 94 -5.58 9.15 -5.53
C LYS A 94 -4.40 10.10 -5.47
N VAL A 95 -4.03 10.56 -4.27
CA VAL A 95 -2.86 11.43 -4.07
C VAL A 95 -1.56 10.66 -4.32
N ILE A 96 -1.45 9.43 -3.82
CA ILE A 96 -0.29 8.55 -4.09
C ILE A 96 -0.12 8.32 -5.59
N GLU A 97 -1.18 7.94 -6.30
CA GLU A 97 -1.13 7.71 -7.75
C GLU A 97 -0.69 8.96 -8.51
N ALA A 98 -1.20 10.14 -8.13
CA ALA A 98 -0.81 11.40 -8.73
C ALA A 98 0.67 11.75 -8.45
N GLN A 99 1.17 11.46 -7.26
CA GLN A 99 2.56 11.68 -6.87
C GLN A 99 3.51 10.74 -7.64
N LEU A 100 3.16 9.45 -7.73
CA LEU A 100 3.99 8.43 -8.36
C LEU A 100 4.07 8.55 -9.89
N LYS A 101 3.06 9.15 -10.56
CA LYS A 101 3.13 9.47 -11.99
C LYS A 101 4.32 10.35 -12.38
N LYS A 102 4.88 11.11 -11.44
CA LYS A 102 6.02 12.00 -11.65
C LYS A 102 7.34 11.43 -11.11
N ALA A 103 7.28 10.29 -10.43
CA ALA A 103 8.44 9.71 -9.76
C ALA A 103 9.16 8.70 -10.67
N PRO A 104 10.48 8.49 -10.48
CA PRO A 104 11.19 7.38 -11.10
C PRO A 104 10.50 6.04 -10.81
N LEU A 105 10.60 5.10 -11.76
CA LEU A 105 9.93 3.80 -11.66
C LEU A 105 10.47 3.00 -10.47
N ARG A 106 11.77 3.07 -10.26
CA ARG A 106 12.47 2.36 -9.20
C ARG A 106 13.30 3.32 -8.35
N LEU A 107 13.22 3.15 -7.04
CA LEU A 107 13.99 3.91 -6.07
C LEU A 107 14.67 2.95 -5.10
N ILE A 108 15.82 3.34 -4.58
CA ILE A 108 16.52 2.59 -3.55
C ILE A 108 15.98 3.04 -2.20
N ASN A 109 15.53 2.08 -1.37
CA ASN A 109 15.26 2.31 0.03
C ASN A 109 16.58 2.59 0.74
N THR A 110 16.74 3.78 1.30
CA THR A 110 18.02 4.22 1.88
C THR A 110 18.38 3.47 3.15
N SER A 111 17.39 2.95 3.89
CA SER A 111 17.62 2.17 5.11
C SER A 111 18.04 0.74 4.81
N THR A 112 17.41 0.11 3.80
CA THR A 112 17.63 -1.33 3.49
C THR A 112 18.51 -1.57 2.28
N GLY A 113 18.90 -0.52 1.55
CA GLY A 113 19.69 -0.63 0.33
C GLY A 113 18.99 -1.36 -0.83
N ARG A 114 17.72 -1.75 -0.68
CA ARG A 114 17.01 -2.51 -1.71
C ARG A 114 16.39 -1.61 -2.76
N LEU A 115 16.44 -2.04 -4.01
CA LEU A 115 15.69 -1.41 -5.10
C LEU A 115 14.20 -1.78 -4.98
N CYS A 116 13.35 -0.77 -4.96
CA CYS A 116 11.90 -0.89 -4.79
C CYS A 116 11.18 -0.28 -6.01
N ASP A 117 10.25 -1.03 -6.58
CA ASP A 117 9.30 -0.52 -7.56
C ASP A 117 8.21 0.34 -6.89
N GLN A 118 7.21 0.76 -7.65
CA GLN A 118 6.09 1.53 -7.10
C GLN A 118 5.23 0.72 -6.11
N GLY A 119 4.99 -0.58 -6.38
CA GLY A 119 4.17 -1.44 -5.53
C GLY A 119 4.75 -1.60 -4.14
N VAL A 120 6.04 -1.96 -4.05
CA VAL A 120 6.74 -2.11 -2.77
C VAL A 120 6.75 -0.80 -1.97
N ARG A 121 6.86 0.35 -2.64
CA ARG A 121 6.80 1.66 -1.99
C ARG A 121 5.42 2.00 -1.45
N ILE A 122 4.36 1.61 -2.17
CA ILE A 122 2.97 1.78 -1.74
C ILE A 122 2.70 0.89 -0.52
N ASP A 123 3.10 -0.38 -0.55
CA ASP A 123 2.91 -1.32 0.56
C ASP A 123 3.63 -0.81 1.81
N ALA A 124 4.89 -0.37 1.67
CA ALA A 124 5.65 0.23 2.76
C ALA A 124 5.01 1.51 3.34
N PHE A 125 4.27 2.27 2.53
CA PHE A 125 3.50 3.42 3.02
C PHE A 125 2.25 2.98 3.77
N ILE A 126 1.51 1.99 3.26
CA ILE A 126 0.29 1.49 3.91
C ILE A 126 0.60 0.86 5.27
N GLU A 127 1.77 0.25 5.42
CA GLU A 127 2.27 -0.30 6.68
C GLU A 127 2.88 0.75 7.62
N SER A 128 2.91 2.03 7.23
CA SER A 128 3.58 3.08 7.99
C SER A 128 2.65 3.78 8.98
N THR A 129 3.26 4.36 10.02
CA THR A 129 2.52 5.16 11.01
C THR A 129 1.88 6.39 10.38
N GLU A 130 2.50 6.98 9.34
CA GLU A 130 1.92 8.11 8.61
C GLU A 130 0.58 7.74 7.95
N TYR A 131 0.44 6.52 7.42
CA TYR A 131 -0.84 6.07 6.85
C TYR A 131 -1.88 5.80 7.93
N GLU A 132 -1.48 5.19 9.04
CA GLU A 132 -2.36 4.98 10.21
C GLU A 132 -2.89 6.31 10.77
N GLU A 133 -2.03 7.32 10.88
CA GLU A 133 -2.41 8.67 11.33
C GLU A 133 -3.39 9.34 10.36
N LEU A 134 -3.12 9.30 9.05
CA LEU A 134 -4.01 9.87 8.03
C LEU A 134 -5.39 9.21 8.05
N THR A 135 -5.43 7.88 8.15
CA THR A 135 -6.69 7.15 8.20
C THR A 135 -7.46 7.44 9.48
N SER A 136 -6.79 7.46 10.63
CA SER A 136 -7.40 7.78 11.93
C SER A 136 -7.98 9.20 11.96
N LEU A 137 -7.23 10.21 11.50
CA LEU A 137 -7.71 11.60 11.42
C LEU A 137 -8.94 11.72 10.50
N GLY A 138 -8.93 11.00 9.37
CA GLY A 138 -10.06 10.93 8.46
C GLY A 138 -11.33 10.35 9.06
N MET A 139 -11.20 9.43 10.01
CA MET A 139 -12.36 8.83 10.68
C MET A 139 -12.99 9.76 11.72
N HIS A 140 -12.22 10.68 12.30
CA HIS A 140 -12.63 11.54 13.42
C HIS A 140 -12.96 13.00 13.03
N GLY A 141 -12.74 13.43 11.79
CA GLY A 141 -12.99 14.80 11.36
C GLY A 141 -13.02 15.00 9.84
N SER A 142 -12.96 16.26 9.38
CA SER A 142 -12.82 16.54 7.95
C SER A 142 -11.37 16.35 7.53
N LEU A 143 -11.13 15.28 6.76
CA LEU A 143 -9.85 14.97 6.14
C LEU A 143 -9.39 16.17 5.29
N GLN A 144 -8.35 16.88 5.74
CA GLN A 144 -7.82 18.01 4.98
C GLN A 144 -7.01 17.48 3.81
N THR A 145 -7.51 17.68 2.58
CA THR A 145 -6.84 17.26 1.34
C THR A 145 -5.37 17.70 1.29
N GLU A 146 -5.04 18.87 1.83
CA GLU A 146 -3.67 19.39 1.88
C GLU A 146 -2.77 18.56 2.80
N LEU A 147 -3.25 18.13 3.98
CA LEU A 147 -2.49 17.26 4.88
C LEU A 147 -2.12 15.92 4.22
N ILE A 148 -3.06 15.32 3.47
CA ILE A 148 -2.78 14.10 2.70
C ILE A 148 -1.68 14.35 1.68
N LYS A 149 -1.81 15.43 0.90
CA LYS A 149 -0.83 15.82 -0.13
C LYS A 149 0.55 16.03 0.47
N GLU A 150 0.65 16.78 1.56
CA GLU A 150 1.91 17.07 2.24
C GLU A 150 2.56 15.80 2.79
N THR A 151 1.78 14.95 3.47
CA THR A 151 2.26 13.70 4.06
C THR A 151 2.74 12.73 2.99
N VAL A 152 1.94 12.52 1.93
CA VAL A 152 2.30 11.67 0.79
C VAL A 152 3.52 12.26 0.05
N ALA A 153 3.53 13.57 -0.22
CA ALA A 153 4.66 14.20 -0.92
C ALA A 153 5.96 14.07 -0.12
N LYS A 154 5.91 14.25 1.20
CA LYS A 154 7.07 14.07 2.09
C LYS A 154 7.52 12.62 2.11
N TYR A 155 6.61 11.67 2.34
CA TYR A 155 6.95 10.24 2.44
C TYR A 155 7.55 9.70 1.15
N PHE A 156 6.96 10.05 0.00
CA PHE A 156 7.42 9.63 -1.30
C PHE A 156 8.49 10.53 -1.90
N SER A 157 8.97 11.56 -1.19
CA SER A 157 10.07 12.40 -1.67
C SER A 157 11.35 11.59 -1.84
N TRP A 158 12.15 11.95 -2.84
CA TRP A 158 13.41 11.29 -3.13
C TRP A 158 14.53 12.30 -3.38
N VAL A 159 15.74 11.87 -3.11
CA VAL A 159 16.96 12.59 -3.50
C VAL A 159 17.62 11.89 -4.67
N MET A 160 18.24 12.68 -5.53
CA MET A 160 18.87 12.19 -6.77
C MET A 160 20.39 12.23 -6.66
N LEU A 161 21.04 11.14 -7.06
CA LEU A 161 22.46 11.12 -7.39
C LEU A 161 22.64 11.39 -8.89
N SER A 162 22.70 12.67 -9.27
CA SER A 162 22.99 13.07 -10.66
C SER A 162 24.51 13.10 -10.87
N HIS A 163 25.05 12.12 -11.57
CA HIS A 163 26.48 12.08 -11.88
C HIS A 163 26.75 11.42 -13.22
N ARG A 164 27.82 11.84 -13.89
CA ARG A 164 28.33 11.15 -15.08
C ARG A 164 29.06 9.88 -14.65
N TRP A 165 28.45 8.73 -14.88
CA TRP A 165 29.12 7.46 -14.67
C TRP A 165 30.26 7.32 -15.69
N GLY A 166 31.46 6.95 -15.20
CA GLY A 166 32.55 6.56 -16.07
C GLY A 166 32.33 5.15 -16.63
N ALA A 167 33.40 4.47 -17.06
CA ALA A 167 33.33 3.14 -17.66
C ALA A 167 32.80 1.99 -16.76
N LYS A 168 32.34 2.28 -15.53
CA LYS A 168 31.90 1.28 -14.54
C LYS A 168 30.55 1.67 -13.90
N GLU A 169 29.59 2.14 -14.68
CA GLU A 169 28.23 2.45 -14.21
C GLU A 169 27.57 1.22 -13.55
N PRO A 170 26.92 1.36 -12.37
CA PRO A 170 26.10 0.30 -11.82
C PRO A 170 24.90 0.01 -12.73
N LEU A 171 24.81 -1.22 -13.23
CA LEU A 171 23.72 -1.67 -14.06
C LEU A 171 22.56 -2.16 -13.18
N LEU A 172 21.35 -2.23 -13.74
CA LEU A 172 20.19 -2.71 -12.99
C LEU A 172 20.41 -4.11 -12.42
N HIS A 173 20.97 -5.04 -13.21
CA HIS A 173 21.28 -6.39 -12.76
C HIS A 173 22.35 -6.43 -11.67
N ASP A 174 23.14 -5.36 -11.49
CA ASP A 174 24.13 -5.28 -10.42
C ASP A 174 23.48 -5.04 -9.05
N ILE A 175 22.28 -4.52 -9.01
CA ILE A 175 21.60 -4.13 -7.75
C ILE A 175 20.24 -4.81 -7.57
N GLN A 176 19.63 -5.30 -8.64
CA GLN A 176 18.30 -5.89 -8.59
C GLN A 176 18.29 -7.15 -7.71
N GLY A 177 17.35 -7.19 -6.75
CA GLY A 177 17.21 -8.30 -5.82
C GLY A 177 18.33 -8.38 -4.76
N ARG A 178 19.23 -7.40 -4.70
CA ARG A 178 20.35 -7.35 -3.75
C ARG A 178 20.21 -6.13 -2.83
N ASP A 179 20.79 -6.23 -1.64
CA ASP A 179 21.03 -5.09 -0.79
C ASP A 179 22.33 -4.42 -1.26
N ILE A 180 22.29 -3.15 -1.66
CA ILE A 180 23.50 -2.45 -2.12
C ILE A 180 24.59 -2.40 -1.05
N TYR A 181 24.25 -2.51 0.24
CA TYR A 181 25.21 -2.47 1.34
C TYR A 181 26.00 -3.78 1.50
N ASP A 182 25.46 -4.89 1.01
CA ASP A 182 26.13 -6.20 1.00
C ASP A 182 27.01 -6.40 -0.23
N LEU A 183 26.89 -5.53 -1.24
CA LEU A 183 27.70 -5.60 -2.45
C LEU A 183 29.14 -5.14 -2.17
N ASP A 184 30.09 -5.77 -2.87
CA ASP A 184 31.50 -5.44 -2.77
C ASP A 184 31.72 -3.93 -3.01
N PRO A 185 32.35 -3.22 -2.05
CA PRO A 185 32.51 -1.77 -2.12
C PRO A 185 33.68 -1.42 -3.06
N VAL A 186 33.52 -1.71 -4.34
CA VAL A 186 34.53 -1.46 -5.37
C VAL A 186 33.99 -0.46 -6.40
N GLY A 187 34.83 0.51 -6.75
CA GLY A 187 34.52 1.49 -7.80
C GLY A 187 33.26 2.32 -7.50
N THR A 188 32.30 2.27 -8.41
CA THR A 188 31.07 3.07 -8.39
C THR A 188 30.08 2.63 -7.31
N MET A 189 30.17 1.38 -6.83
CA MET A 189 29.32 0.88 -5.75
C MET A 189 29.55 1.63 -4.44
N VAL A 190 30.82 1.94 -4.11
CA VAL A 190 31.19 2.74 -2.93
C VAL A 190 30.44 4.08 -2.92
N LYS A 191 30.30 4.68 -4.09
CA LYS A 191 29.66 5.98 -4.24
C LYS A 191 28.17 5.88 -4.00
N LEU A 192 27.52 4.88 -4.59
CA LEU A 192 26.08 4.63 -4.41
C LEU A 192 25.77 4.35 -2.93
N GLN A 193 26.54 3.47 -2.29
CA GLN A 193 26.42 3.16 -0.86
C GLN A 193 26.59 4.40 0.01
N LYS A 194 27.62 5.23 -0.24
CA LYS A 194 27.84 6.47 0.51
C LYS A 194 26.70 7.45 0.33
N PHE A 195 26.20 7.61 -0.89
CA PHE A 195 25.05 8.46 -1.18
C PHE A 195 23.81 8.01 -0.42
N CYS A 196 23.45 6.72 -0.47
CA CYS A 196 22.29 6.20 0.26
C CYS A 196 22.43 6.37 1.77
N LYS A 197 23.63 6.19 2.34
CA LYS A 197 23.90 6.47 3.76
C LYS A 197 23.68 7.94 4.11
N VAL A 198 24.20 8.87 3.29
CA VAL A 198 24.00 10.31 3.51
C VAL A 198 22.53 10.70 3.38
N ALA A 199 21.83 10.17 2.37
CA ALA A 199 20.40 10.39 2.18
C ALA A 199 19.58 9.90 3.38
N HIS A 200 19.90 8.71 3.90
CA HIS A 200 19.27 8.13 5.09
C HIS A 200 19.46 9.03 6.32
N VAL A 201 20.70 9.46 6.59
CA VAL A 201 21.02 10.36 7.72
C VAL A 201 20.30 11.71 7.58
N ALA A 202 20.11 12.21 6.36
CA ALA A 202 19.34 13.42 6.09
C ALA A 202 17.81 13.23 6.19
N GLY A 203 17.32 12.02 6.50
CA GLY A 203 15.89 11.72 6.68
C GLY A 203 15.15 11.36 5.40
N HIS A 204 15.85 11.15 4.28
CA HIS A 204 15.22 10.72 3.03
C HIS A 204 15.13 9.20 2.98
N ARG A 205 13.90 8.68 2.81
CA ARG A 205 13.62 7.24 2.68
C ARG A 205 14.00 6.70 1.31
N TRP A 206 13.92 7.53 0.28
CA TRP A 206 14.10 7.11 -1.11
C TRP A 206 15.26 7.84 -1.78
N ALA A 207 16.10 7.06 -2.46
CA ALA A 207 17.21 7.53 -3.26
C ALA A 207 16.97 7.11 -4.71
N TRP A 208 17.14 8.04 -5.64
CA TRP A 208 17.22 7.76 -7.06
C TRP A 208 18.66 7.88 -7.52
N SER A 209 19.09 6.92 -8.33
CA SER A 209 20.37 6.95 -9.00
C SER A 209 20.10 7.19 -10.47
N ASP A 210 20.56 8.33 -10.99
CA ASP A 210 20.44 8.71 -12.40
C ASP A 210 21.43 7.87 -13.23
N THR A 211 21.11 6.57 -13.36
CA THR A 211 21.79 5.65 -14.27
C THR A 211 20.82 5.32 -15.40
N CYS A 212 21.34 5.32 -16.62
CA CYS A 212 20.53 5.04 -17.81
C CYS A 212 19.90 3.63 -17.80
N CYS A 213 20.38 2.74 -16.91
CA CYS A 213 19.94 1.36 -16.81
C CYS A 213 18.88 1.09 -15.73
N ILE A 214 18.73 1.95 -14.71
CA ILE A 214 17.76 1.69 -13.62
C ILE A 214 16.32 2.05 -14.04
N ASP A 215 16.19 3.00 -14.96
CA ASP A 215 14.90 3.48 -15.50
C ASP A 215 14.48 2.79 -16.82
N GLN A 216 15.24 1.81 -17.30
CA GLN A 216 14.85 0.90 -18.40
C GLN A 216 14.02 -0.28 -17.89
#